data_AF-A0A5F9CRQ9-F1
#
_entry.id   AF-A0A5F9CRQ9-F1
#
_cell.length_a   1.000
_cell.length_b   1.000
_cell.length_c   1.000
_cell.angle_alpha   90.00
_cell.angle_beta   90.00
_cell.angle_gamma   90.00
#
_symmetry.space_group_name_H-M   'P 1'
#
loop_
_entity.id
_entity.type
_entity.pdbx_description
1 polymer ?
#
loop_
_entity_poly.entity_id
_entity_poly.type
_entity_poly.pdbx_seq_one_letter_code
_entity_poly.pdbx_strand_id
1 'polypeptide(L)'
;MSLKRHRLIPESFGLKRRRERGPVEADPLRVTGCLRAGSAREAVAELVQLFPRGLFEDALPPIVLRSQVYSLLPDRTVADRQLKELQEQGEIRIIQLGFDLDAHGIVFTEDYKTRVLKACEGRPYAGAVQKFLTSVLPSRGDLSFQQEQMTQTFGFRDPEITHLVNAGVLTVRDAGSWWLAVPGAGRFIKYFVKGRQAVLGMIRKTKYRELLLSELLGRRAPAAVRLGLAYHVHDLIGAQLVDCVATTSGTLLHLPDT
;
A
#
# COMPACT_ATOMS: atom_id res chain seq x y z
N MET A 1 -58.80 8.04 46.47
CA MET A 1 -59.86 8.95 45.98
C MET A 1 -59.19 10.01 45.12
N SER A 2 -59.46 10.02 43.81
CA SER A 2 -60.22 11.07 43.10
C SER A 2 -59.72 12.50 43.36
N LEU A 3 -59.48 13.42 42.41
CA LEU A 3 -59.67 13.51 40.96
C LEU A 3 -58.99 14.84 40.51
N LYS A 4 -58.45 14.83 39.28
CA LYS A 4 -58.48 15.91 38.26
C LYS A 4 -57.94 17.32 38.59
N ARG A 5 -56.96 17.75 37.77
CA ARG A 5 -56.96 19.01 36.99
C ARG A 5 -56.15 18.75 35.70
N HIS A 6 -56.85 18.48 34.59
CA HIS A 6 -57.07 19.37 33.45
C HIS A 6 -55.84 19.54 32.53
N ARG A 7 -55.94 18.89 31.36
CA ARG A 7 -55.11 19.06 30.16
C ARG A 7 -55.27 20.46 29.60
N LEU A 8 -54.19 21.04 29.09
CA LEU A 8 -54.14 21.68 27.77
C LEU A 8 -52.75 21.43 27.16
N ILE A 9 -52.74 20.80 25.99
CA ILE A 9 -51.59 20.66 25.06
C ILE A 9 -51.59 21.92 24.17
N PRO A 10 -50.43 22.39 23.68
CA PRO A 10 -50.20 22.19 22.25
C PRO A 10 -48.82 21.57 21.95
N GLU A 11 -48.82 20.88 20.82
CA GLU A 11 -47.77 20.08 20.22
C GLU A 11 -46.46 20.83 20.01
N SER A 12 -45.34 20.23 20.40
CA SER A 12 -44.01 20.63 19.94
C SER A 12 -43.40 19.50 19.13
N PHE A 13 -43.47 19.67 17.81
CA PHE A 13 -42.81 18.88 16.79
C PHE A 13 -41.31 18.72 17.10
N GLY A 14 -40.83 17.48 17.02
CA GLY A 14 -39.42 17.14 17.18
C GLY A 14 -38.56 17.71 16.06
N LEU A 15 -37.67 18.64 16.41
CA LEU A 15 -36.57 19.08 15.55
C LEU A 15 -35.29 18.34 15.95
N LYS A 16 -34.96 17.29 15.18
CA LYS A 16 -33.61 16.70 15.18
C LYS A 16 -32.62 17.78 14.75
N ARG A 17 -31.69 18.12 15.64
CA ARG A 17 -30.55 19.01 15.38
C ARG A 17 -29.76 18.51 14.17
N ARG A 18 -29.86 19.27 13.08
CA ARG A 18 -29.00 19.22 11.88
C ARG A 18 -27.57 19.57 12.32
N ARG A 19 -26.68 18.58 12.38
CA ARG A 19 -25.24 18.83 12.51
C ARG A 19 -24.66 19.21 11.16
N GLU A 20 -23.81 20.22 11.22
CA GLU A 20 -23.19 20.95 10.12
C GLU A 20 -22.36 20.04 9.20
N ARG A 21 -22.41 20.33 7.90
CA ARG A 21 -21.57 19.72 6.87
C ARG A 21 -20.12 20.14 7.13
N GLY A 22 -19.30 19.19 7.57
CA GLY A 22 -17.84 19.29 7.48
C GLY A 22 -17.38 19.36 6.01
N PRO A 23 -16.13 19.77 5.76
CA PRO A 23 -15.64 20.07 4.43
C PRO A 23 -15.71 18.84 3.55
N VAL A 24 -16.12 19.08 2.30
CA VAL A 24 -16.29 18.12 1.21
C VAL A 24 -15.09 17.16 1.17
N GLU A 25 -15.29 15.93 1.62
CA GLU A 25 -14.40 14.81 1.31
C GLU A 25 -14.31 14.76 -0.21
N ALA A 26 -13.10 14.99 -0.72
CA ALA A 26 -12.77 14.75 -2.10
C ALA A 26 -13.15 13.30 -2.43
N ASP A 27 -14.04 13.16 -3.39
CA ASP A 27 -14.48 11.88 -3.94
C ASP A 27 -13.23 11.10 -4.39
N PRO A 28 -12.88 9.94 -3.77
CA PRO A 28 -11.59 9.30 -4.03
C PRO A 28 -11.45 8.73 -5.45
N LEU A 29 -12.51 8.80 -6.27
CA LEU A 29 -12.66 8.04 -7.52
C LEU A 29 -13.33 8.84 -8.65
N ARG A 30 -13.53 10.15 -8.49
CA ARG A 30 -13.86 11.03 -9.63
C ARG A 30 -12.58 11.16 -10.46
N VAL A 31 -12.47 10.62 -11.66
CA VAL A 31 -13.46 10.68 -12.73
C VAL A 31 -13.34 9.41 -13.60
N THR A 32 -14.46 8.73 -13.77
CA THR A 32 -14.88 7.93 -14.94
C THR A 32 -13.88 7.79 -16.11
N GLY A 33 -13.58 6.54 -16.46
CA GLY A 33 -13.01 6.15 -17.76
C GLY A 33 -11.52 5.86 -17.70
N CYS A 34 -11.17 4.60 -17.43
CA CYS A 34 -9.80 4.09 -17.36
C CYS A 34 -8.90 4.94 -16.44
N LEU A 35 -8.76 4.53 -15.18
CA LEU A 35 -7.69 4.99 -14.30
C LEU A 35 -6.35 4.84 -15.05
N ARG A 36 -5.88 5.91 -15.68
CA ARG A 36 -4.68 5.91 -16.51
C ARG A 36 -3.84 7.08 -16.07
N ALA A 37 -2.83 6.76 -15.29
CA ALA A 37 -1.73 7.69 -15.10
C ALA A 37 -1.02 7.87 -16.44
N GLY A 38 -0.53 9.08 -16.73
CA GLY A 38 0.28 9.33 -17.92
C GLY A 38 1.68 8.71 -17.81
N SER A 39 2.16 8.49 -16.58
CA SER A 39 3.45 7.88 -16.28
C SER A 39 3.44 7.01 -15.01
N ALA A 40 4.42 6.10 -14.88
CA ALA A 40 4.60 5.29 -13.68
C ALA A 40 4.86 6.14 -12.43
N ARG A 41 5.48 7.32 -12.58
CA ARG A 41 5.71 8.26 -11.47
C ARG A 41 4.40 8.81 -10.93
N GLU A 42 3.51 9.25 -11.81
CA GLU A 42 2.17 9.72 -11.44
C GLU A 42 1.37 8.60 -10.79
N ALA A 43 1.39 7.40 -11.38
CA ALA A 43 0.73 6.22 -10.81
C ALA A 43 1.20 5.94 -9.38
N VAL A 44 2.52 5.92 -9.14
CA VAL A 44 3.08 5.72 -7.81
C VAL A 44 2.67 6.87 -6.87
N ALA A 45 2.74 8.13 -7.33
CA ALA A 45 2.36 9.28 -6.51
C ALA A 45 0.89 9.26 -6.09
N GLU A 46 -0.03 8.87 -6.97
CA GLU A 46 -1.45 8.69 -6.67
C GLU A 46 -1.66 7.55 -5.67
N LEU A 47 -1.04 6.39 -5.90
CA LEU A 47 -1.16 5.22 -5.03
C LEU A 47 -0.57 5.47 -3.63
N VAL A 48 0.46 6.32 -3.53
CA VAL A 48 1.03 6.75 -2.24
C VAL A 48 0.01 7.51 -1.40
N GLN A 49 -0.92 8.27 -2.01
CA GLN A 49 -1.97 8.98 -1.26
C GLN A 49 -2.99 8.02 -0.63
N LEU A 50 -3.16 6.83 -1.20
CA LEU A 50 -4.05 5.80 -0.67
C LEU A 50 -3.44 5.06 0.54
N PHE A 51 -2.13 5.17 0.76
CA PHE A 51 -1.46 4.48 1.86
C PHE A 51 -1.81 5.15 3.22
N PRO A 52 -2.42 4.43 4.18
CA PRO A 52 -2.82 5.03 5.44
C PRO A 52 -1.62 5.17 6.40
N ARG A 53 -0.87 6.28 6.26
CA ARG A 53 0.31 6.57 7.09
C ARG A 53 0.03 6.53 8.59
N GLY A 54 -1.13 7.06 9.01
CA GLY A 54 -1.56 7.07 10.42
C GLY A 54 -1.77 5.69 11.02
N LEU A 55 -2.08 4.66 10.21
CA LEU A 55 -2.21 3.28 10.68
C LEU A 55 -0.89 2.72 11.22
N PHE A 56 0.22 3.24 10.71
CA PHE A 56 1.56 2.79 11.04
C PHE A 56 2.31 3.76 11.94
N GLU A 57 1.62 4.77 12.49
CA GLU A 57 2.24 5.84 13.28
C GLU A 57 3.43 6.47 12.54
N ASP A 58 3.32 6.57 11.21
CA ASP A 58 4.39 7.13 10.38
C ASP A 58 5.74 6.36 10.49
N ALA A 59 5.73 5.13 11.00
CA ALA A 59 6.93 4.31 11.14
C ALA A 59 7.39 3.67 9.82
N LEU A 60 6.48 3.53 8.85
CA LEU A 60 6.77 2.94 7.54
C LEU A 60 6.74 4.02 6.45
N PRO A 61 7.64 3.94 5.44
CA PRO A 61 7.43 4.67 4.20
C PRO A 61 6.12 4.22 3.55
N PRO A 62 5.47 5.08 2.75
CA PRO A 62 4.33 4.65 1.93
C PRO A 62 4.78 3.57 0.96
N ILE A 63 4.18 2.40 1.08
CA ILE A 63 4.47 1.24 0.22
C ILE A 63 3.38 1.17 -0.84
N VAL A 64 3.78 1.16 -2.10
CA VAL A 64 2.92 0.88 -3.26
C VAL A 64 3.33 -0.47 -3.83
N LEU A 65 2.39 -1.32 -4.22
CA LEU A 65 2.72 -2.59 -4.85
C LEU A 65 2.90 -2.42 -6.35
N ARG A 66 3.80 -3.20 -6.93
CA ARG A 66 3.94 -3.24 -8.39
C ARG A 66 2.63 -3.66 -9.08
N SER A 67 1.89 -4.59 -8.48
CA SER A 67 0.54 -4.95 -8.91
C SER A 67 -0.41 -3.75 -8.95
N GLN A 68 -0.36 -2.84 -7.98
CA GLN A 68 -1.20 -1.65 -7.97
C GLN A 68 -0.86 -0.69 -9.13
N VAL A 69 0.42 -0.57 -9.49
CA VAL A 69 0.84 0.25 -10.63
C VAL A 69 0.25 -0.30 -11.94
N TYR A 70 0.19 -1.62 -12.11
CA TYR A 70 -0.42 -2.24 -13.29
C TYR A 70 -1.93 -1.99 -13.41
N SER A 71 -2.60 -1.63 -12.31
CA SER A 71 -4.00 -1.20 -12.38
C SER A 71 -4.17 0.17 -13.06
N LEU A 72 -3.15 1.04 -12.97
CA LEU A 72 -3.17 2.38 -13.57
C LEU A 72 -2.47 2.38 -14.95
N LEU A 73 -1.54 1.47 -15.16
CA LEU A 73 -0.80 1.29 -16.39
C LEU A 73 -1.04 -0.14 -16.91
N PRO A 74 -2.02 -0.33 -17.81
CA PRO A 74 -2.37 -1.67 -18.29
C PRO A 74 -1.25 -2.33 -19.12
N ASP A 75 -0.39 -1.53 -19.76
CA ASP A 75 0.81 -2.03 -20.43
C ASP A 75 1.92 -2.29 -19.39
N ARG A 76 2.01 -3.54 -18.95
CA ARG A 76 3.02 -4.01 -17.98
C ARG A 76 4.45 -3.77 -18.47
N THR A 77 4.69 -3.91 -19.78
CA THR A 77 6.05 -3.74 -20.34
C THR A 77 6.49 -2.28 -20.26
N VAL A 78 5.58 -1.35 -20.58
CA VAL A 78 5.85 0.09 -20.47
C VAL A 78 5.96 0.50 -19.00
N ALA A 79 5.07 0.00 -18.14
CA ALA A 79 5.13 0.24 -16.70
C ALA A 79 6.47 -0.20 -16.12
N ASP A 80 6.93 -1.40 -16.47
CA ASP A 80 8.20 -1.95 -16.00
C ASP A 80 9.41 -1.17 -16.49
N ARG A 81 9.40 -0.74 -17.76
CA ARG A 81 10.44 0.12 -18.30
C ARG A 81 10.51 1.44 -17.54
N GLN A 82 9.37 2.10 -17.32
CA GLN A 82 9.33 3.36 -16.59
C GLN A 82 9.70 3.22 -15.12
N LEU A 83 9.28 2.14 -14.44
CA LEU A 83 9.69 1.84 -13.07
C LEU A 83 11.21 1.62 -12.99
N LYS A 84 11.79 0.95 -13.97
CA LYS A 84 13.25 0.76 -14.06
C LYS A 84 13.98 2.09 -14.28
N GLU A 85 13.48 2.95 -15.17
CA GLU A 85 14.02 4.30 -15.38
C GLU A 85 14.02 5.12 -14.07
N LEU A 86 12.91 5.10 -13.32
CA LEU A 86 12.82 5.78 -12.01
C LEU A 86 13.74 5.17 -10.95
N GLN A 87 13.95 3.87 -10.99
CA GLN A 87 14.88 3.16 -10.12
C GLN A 87 16.33 3.53 -10.42
N GLU A 88 16.70 3.60 -11.70
CA GLU A 88 18.02 4.03 -12.20
C GLU A 88 18.31 5.50 -11.89
N GLN A 89 17.31 6.37 -11.99
CA GLN A 89 17.39 7.78 -11.56
C GLN A 89 17.51 7.95 -10.04
N GLY A 90 17.28 6.88 -9.27
CA GLY A 90 17.38 6.92 -7.82
C GLY A 90 16.12 7.46 -7.12
N GLU A 91 15.02 7.71 -7.84
CA GLU A 91 13.81 8.29 -7.27
C GLU A 91 13.00 7.29 -6.43
N ILE A 92 12.94 6.05 -6.89
CA ILE A 92 12.21 4.97 -6.22
C ILE A 92 13.13 3.80 -5.86
N ARG A 93 12.71 3.02 -4.87
CA ARG A 93 13.31 1.74 -4.50
C ARG A 93 12.26 0.65 -4.58
N ILE A 94 12.67 -0.48 -5.14
CA ILE A 94 11.89 -1.71 -5.12
C ILE A 94 12.36 -2.51 -3.91
N ILE A 95 11.41 -3.03 -3.14
CA ILE A 95 11.64 -3.81 -1.91
C ILE A 95 10.90 -5.13 -2.01
N GLN A 96 11.46 -6.18 -1.40
CA GLN A 96 10.77 -7.47 -1.30
C GLN A 96 9.91 -7.50 -0.03
N LEU A 97 8.62 -7.80 -0.19
CA LEU A 97 7.69 -7.86 0.93
C LEU A 97 7.48 -9.29 1.48
N GLY A 98 8.07 -10.31 0.84
CA GLY A 98 8.27 -11.63 1.43
C GLY A 98 7.01 -12.48 1.69
N PHE A 99 5.81 -12.03 1.30
CA PHE A 99 4.59 -12.85 1.35
C PHE A 99 4.30 -13.61 0.05
N ASP A 100 5.00 -13.25 -1.02
CA ASP A 100 5.00 -13.93 -2.31
C ASP A 100 6.34 -13.65 -3.01
N LEU A 101 6.76 -14.50 -3.95
CA LEU A 101 7.99 -14.29 -4.72
C LEU A 101 7.88 -13.05 -5.59
N ASP A 102 6.67 -12.75 -6.10
CA ASP A 102 6.41 -11.59 -6.95
C ASP A 102 5.87 -10.36 -6.20
N ALA A 103 5.83 -10.42 -4.86
CA ALA A 103 5.36 -9.33 -4.00
C ALA A 103 6.40 -8.22 -3.83
N HIS A 104 6.57 -7.45 -4.91
CA HIS A 104 7.44 -6.29 -4.94
C HIS A 104 6.70 -5.03 -4.47
N GLY A 105 7.23 -4.39 -3.44
CA GLY A 105 6.86 -3.05 -3.01
C GLY A 105 7.72 -1.99 -3.68
N ILE A 106 7.16 -0.81 -3.88
CA ILE A 106 7.79 0.39 -4.42
C ILE A 106 7.65 1.47 -3.36
N VAL A 107 8.75 2.13 -3.05
CA VAL A 107 8.83 3.23 -2.09
C VAL A 107 9.64 4.37 -2.69
N PHE A 108 9.33 5.62 -2.37
CA PHE A 108 10.22 6.73 -2.73
C PHE A 108 11.50 6.65 -1.91
N THR A 109 12.64 6.92 -2.56
CA THR A 109 13.96 6.82 -1.92
C THR A 109 14.11 7.77 -0.74
N GLU A 110 13.57 8.99 -0.87
CA GLU A 110 13.63 9.99 0.21
C GLU A 110 12.77 9.60 1.41
N ASP A 111 11.56 9.09 1.17
CA ASP A 111 10.72 8.54 2.25
C ASP A 111 11.40 7.34 2.91
N TYR A 112 12.00 6.45 2.12
CA TYR A 112 12.72 5.29 2.63
C TYR A 112 13.87 5.68 3.57
N LYS A 113 14.79 6.55 3.12
CA LYS A 113 15.92 7.04 3.94
C LYS A 113 15.44 7.63 5.25
N THR A 114 14.49 8.56 5.18
CA THR A 114 13.98 9.29 6.35
C THR A 114 13.37 8.34 7.38
N ARG A 115 12.62 7.33 6.92
CA ARG A 115 11.94 6.38 7.80
C ARG A 115 12.88 5.34 8.39
N VAL A 116 13.81 4.83 7.60
CA VAL A 116 14.82 3.86 8.07
C VAL A 116 15.74 4.50 9.12
N LEU A 117 16.17 5.75 8.91
CA LEU A 117 16.96 6.50 9.90
C LEU A 117 16.20 6.64 11.22
N LYS A 118 14.94 7.07 11.18
CA LYS A 118 14.09 7.17 12.38
C LYS A 118 13.88 5.83 13.07
N ALA A 119 13.67 4.75 12.32
CA ALA A 119 13.45 3.41 12.87
C ALA A 119 14.70 2.85 13.58
N CYS A 120 15.89 3.28 13.17
CA CYS A 120 17.17 2.80 13.69
C CYS A 120 17.80 3.77 14.70
N GLU A 121 17.21 4.92 14.96
CA GLU A 121 17.72 5.91 15.89
C GLU A 121 17.86 5.33 17.31
N GLY A 122 19.01 5.55 17.95
CA GLY A 122 19.30 5.04 19.30
C GLY A 122 19.58 3.53 19.41
N ARG A 123 19.71 2.81 18.29
CA ARG A 123 19.99 1.36 18.25
C ARG A 123 21.47 1.06 18.01
N PRO A 124 22.00 -0.09 18.46
CA PRO A 124 23.42 -0.45 18.27
C PRO A 124 23.80 -0.65 16.79
N TYR A 125 22.82 -0.92 15.93
CA TYR A 125 23.00 -1.10 14.49
C TYR A 125 22.85 0.20 13.67
N ALA A 126 22.59 1.35 14.31
CA ALA A 126 22.36 2.63 13.62
C ALA A 126 23.51 3.03 12.70
N GLY A 127 24.76 2.85 13.14
CA GLY A 127 25.95 3.20 12.35
C GLY A 127 26.08 2.36 11.07
N ALA A 128 25.76 1.06 11.14
CA ALA A 128 25.77 0.17 9.97
C ALA A 128 24.66 0.55 8.97
N VAL A 129 23.47 0.88 9.48
CA VAL A 129 22.34 1.34 8.66
C VAL A 129 22.66 2.68 8.00
N GLN A 130 23.22 3.64 8.73
CA GLN A 130 23.59 4.93 8.16
C GLN A 130 24.62 4.77 7.05
N LYS A 131 25.68 3.97 7.29
CA LYS A 131 26.67 3.61 6.26
C LYS A 131 25.99 3.00 5.03
N PHE A 132 25.05 2.09 5.21
CA PHE A 132 24.30 1.47 4.09
C PHE A 132 23.49 2.50 3.30
N LEU A 133 22.81 3.43 3.96
CA LEU A 133 22.04 4.46 3.29
C LEU A 133 22.90 5.45 2.50
N THR A 134 24.14 5.73 2.93
CA THR A 134 25.06 6.64 2.22
C THR A 134 25.95 5.96 1.19
N SER A 135 26.38 4.70 1.40
CA SER A 135 27.31 4.02 0.48
C SER A 135 26.60 3.12 -0.52
N VAL A 136 25.50 2.46 -0.14
CA VAL A 136 24.84 1.45 -0.98
C VAL A 136 23.69 2.06 -1.77
N LEU A 137 22.82 2.85 -1.13
CA LEU A 137 21.66 3.38 -1.84
C LEU A 137 21.99 4.31 -3.03
N PRO A 138 23.05 5.13 -3.02
CA PRO A 138 23.41 5.91 -4.21
C PRO A 138 24.00 5.05 -5.33
N SER A 139 24.58 3.90 -4.98
CA SER A 139 25.27 3.00 -5.89
C SER A 139 24.32 1.93 -6.40
N ARG A 140 23.55 2.29 -7.45
CA ARG A 140 22.59 1.44 -8.17
C ARG A 140 21.35 1.04 -7.35
N GLY A 141 20.19 1.06 -8.01
CA GLY A 141 18.92 0.66 -7.42
C GLY A 141 18.75 -0.86 -7.31
N ASP A 142 19.80 -1.61 -6.96
CA ASP A 142 19.76 -3.07 -6.96
C ASP A 142 18.77 -3.57 -5.89
N LEU A 143 17.88 -4.48 -6.28
CA LEU A 143 16.88 -5.09 -5.39
C LEU A 143 17.53 -6.12 -4.44
N SER A 144 18.56 -6.82 -4.92
CA SER A 144 19.34 -7.81 -4.18
C SER A 144 20.80 -7.40 -4.03
N PHE A 145 21.37 -7.72 -2.87
CA PHE A 145 22.78 -7.52 -2.56
C PHE A 145 23.44 -8.88 -2.32
N GLN A 146 24.57 -9.11 -2.98
CA GLN A 146 25.39 -10.32 -2.76
C GLN A 146 26.49 -10.05 -1.73
N GLN A 147 26.96 -11.10 -1.06
CA GLN A 147 28.02 -11.03 -0.05
C GLN A 147 29.30 -10.44 -0.60
N GLU A 148 29.73 -10.84 -1.80
CA GLU A 148 30.92 -10.28 -2.45
C GLU A 148 30.77 -8.77 -2.69
N GLN A 149 29.62 -8.32 -3.18
CA GLN A 149 29.35 -6.89 -3.39
C GLN A 149 29.36 -6.12 -2.06
N MET A 150 28.70 -6.64 -1.03
CA MET A 150 28.63 -6.02 0.30
C MET A 150 30.01 -5.91 0.96
N THR A 151 30.83 -6.94 0.84
CA THR A 151 32.16 -7.02 1.48
C THR A 151 33.24 -6.32 0.68
N GLN A 152 33.34 -6.60 -0.62
CA GLN A 152 34.43 -6.11 -1.49
C GLN A 152 34.16 -4.70 -2.03
N THR A 153 32.94 -4.41 -2.48
CA THR A 153 32.61 -3.10 -3.07
C THR A 153 32.26 -2.06 -2.00
N PHE A 154 31.44 -2.46 -1.03
CA PHE A 154 30.91 -1.54 -0.04
C PHE A 154 31.62 -1.59 1.33
N GLY A 155 32.56 -2.53 1.51
CA GLY A 155 33.38 -2.62 2.71
C GLY A 155 32.60 -2.95 3.98
N PHE A 156 31.48 -3.67 3.90
CA PHE A 156 30.76 -4.16 5.07
C PHE A 156 31.44 -5.40 5.65
N ARG A 157 31.45 -5.49 6.98
CA ARG A 157 31.89 -6.69 7.71
C ARG A 157 30.67 -7.55 8.04
N ASP A 158 30.86 -8.86 8.22
CA ASP A 158 29.76 -9.79 8.57
C ASP A 158 28.89 -9.35 9.76
N PRO A 159 29.45 -8.77 10.85
CA PRO A 159 28.62 -8.23 11.93
C PRO A 159 27.75 -7.04 11.50
N GLU A 160 28.25 -6.18 10.60
CA GLU A 160 27.50 -5.05 10.06
C GLU A 160 26.37 -5.54 9.15
N ILE A 161 26.60 -6.58 8.35
CA ILE A 161 25.56 -7.22 7.54
C ILE A 161 24.49 -7.83 8.45
N THR A 162 24.91 -8.51 9.52
CA THR A 162 23.99 -9.06 10.54
C THR A 162 23.17 -7.96 11.21
N HIS A 163 23.79 -6.82 11.50
CA HIS A 163 23.09 -5.63 12.01
C HIS A 163 22.03 -5.10 11.02
N LEU A 164 22.30 -5.09 9.72
CA LEU A 164 21.33 -4.67 8.69
C LEU A 164 20.13 -5.63 8.60
N VAL A 165 20.39 -6.94 8.72
CA VAL A 165 19.33 -7.96 8.75
C VAL A 165 18.48 -7.81 10.03
N ASN A 166 19.12 -7.66 11.19
CA ASN A 166 18.45 -7.46 12.47
C ASN A 166 17.64 -6.15 12.52
N ALA A 167 18.11 -5.11 11.84
CA ALA A 167 17.39 -3.86 11.67
C ALA A 167 16.16 -3.99 10.76
N GLY A 168 16.05 -5.07 9.99
CA GLY A 168 14.99 -5.27 8.99
C GLY A 168 15.16 -4.45 7.71
N VAL A 169 16.36 -3.91 7.48
CA VAL A 169 16.74 -3.21 6.24
C VAL A 169 17.08 -4.22 5.14
N LEU A 170 17.58 -5.39 5.53
CA LEU A 170 17.85 -6.53 4.66
C LEU A 170 17.05 -7.75 5.10
N THR A 171 16.62 -8.56 4.14
CA THR A 171 16.01 -9.87 4.38
C THR A 171 16.78 -10.94 3.64
N VAL A 172 16.95 -12.12 4.23
CA VAL A 172 17.72 -13.21 3.62
C VAL A 172 16.95 -13.76 2.43
N ARG A 173 17.62 -13.83 1.27
CA ARG A 173 17.15 -14.50 0.07
C ARG A 173 17.71 -15.92 0.02
N ASP A 174 19.03 -16.01 -0.08
CA ASP A 174 19.81 -17.24 -0.19
C ASP A 174 21.10 -17.09 0.64
N ALA A 175 21.91 -18.17 0.73
CA ALA A 175 23.22 -18.08 1.37
C ALA A 175 24.08 -17.01 0.70
N GLY A 176 24.44 -15.96 1.46
CA GLY A 176 25.21 -14.83 0.93
C GLY A 176 24.44 -13.88 0.01
N SER A 177 23.10 -13.92 0.01
CA SER A 177 22.25 -13.00 -0.78
C SER A 177 21.11 -12.44 0.05
N TRP A 178 20.89 -11.13 -0.04
CA TRP A 178 19.84 -10.42 0.69
C TRP A 178 19.01 -9.51 -0.20
N TRP A 179 17.70 -9.43 0.07
CA TRP A 179 16.81 -8.45 -0.52
C TRP A 179 16.76 -7.16 0.30
N LEU A 180 16.57 -6.03 -0.39
CA LEU A 180 16.19 -4.78 0.25
C LEU A 180 14.80 -4.91 0.88
N ALA A 181 14.69 -4.53 2.14
CA ALA A 181 13.45 -4.60 2.91
C ALA A 181 13.23 -3.31 3.71
N VAL A 182 12.02 -3.19 4.27
CA VAL A 182 11.65 -2.06 5.13
C VAL A 182 11.53 -2.56 6.58
N PRO A 183 12.22 -1.90 7.54
CA PRO A 183 12.07 -2.18 8.96
C PRO A 183 10.60 -2.15 9.39
N GLY A 184 10.12 -3.22 10.03
CA GLY A 184 8.74 -3.29 10.51
C GLY A 184 7.66 -3.57 9.45
N ALA A 185 8.05 -3.90 8.20
CA ALA A 185 7.12 -4.23 7.12
C ALA A 185 6.17 -5.41 7.46
N GLY A 186 6.54 -6.28 8.41
CA GLY A 186 5.70 -7.41 8.84
C GLY A 186 4.28 -7.03 9.24
N ARG A 187 4.09 -5.86 9.90
CA ARG A 187 2.75 -5.37 10.29
C ARG A 187 1.94 -4.97 9.05
N PHE A 188 2.57 -4.34 8.08
CA PHE A 188 1.96 -3.99 6.79
C PHE A 188 1.56 -5.25 6.03
N ILE A 189 2.47 -6.21 5.86
CA ILE A 189 2.24 -7.48 5.17
C ILE A 189 1.03 -8.21 5.76
N LYS A 190 0.97 -8.31 7.09
CA LYS A 190 -0.16 -8.95 7.79
C LYS A 190 -1.49 -8.27 7.49
N TYR A 191 -1.56 -6.94 7.52
CA TYR A 191 -2.79 -6.21 7.19
C TYR A 191 -3.14 -6.32 5.72
N PHE A 192 -2.13 -6.32 4.87
CA PHE A 192 -2.29 -6.42 3.44
C PHE A 192 -2.90 -7.76 3.02
N VAL A 193 -2.31 -8.88 3.44
CA VAL A 193 -2.80 -10.23 3.12
C VAL A 193 -4.22 -10.43 3.65
N LYS A 194 -4.49 -10.04 4.90
CA LYS A 194 -5.83 -10.15 5.49
C LYS A 194 -6.87 -9.27 4.77
N GLY A 195 -6.49 -8.04 4.41
CA GLY A 195 -7.36 -7.13 3.69
C GLY A 195 -7.68 -7.64 2.29
N ARG A 196 -6.67 -8.12 1.54
CA ARG A 196 -6.84 -8.71 0.20
C ARG A 196 -7.86 -9.84 0.22
N GLN A 197 -7.71 -10.79 1.16
CA GLN A 197 -8.63 -11.91 1.31
C GLN A 197 -10.05 -11.47 1.70
N ALA A 198 -10.18 -10.44 2.54
CA ALA A 198 -11.48 -9.90 2.91
C ALA A 198 -12.20 -9.24 1.72
N VAL A 199 -11.49 -8.46 0.88
CA VAL A 199 -12.06 -7.82 -0.31
C VAL A 199 -12.44 -8.86 -1.36
N LEU A 200 -11.57 -9.84 -1.64
CA LEU A 200 -11.92 -10.98 -2.51
C LEU A 200 -13.15 -11.74 -1.98
N GLY A 201 -13.23 -11.94 -0.66
CA GLY A 201 -14.38 -12.54 -0.01
C GLY A 201 -15.68 -11.73 -0.16
N MET A 202 -15.59 -10.40 -0.31
CA MET A 202 -16.77 -9.55 -0.58
C MET A 202 -17.30 -9.77 -1.98
N ILE A 203 -16.43 -9.93 -2.99
CA ILE A 203 -16.79 -10.20 -4.38
C ILE A 203 -17.29 -11.64 -4.51
N ARG A 204 -16.61 -12.61 -3.90
CA ARG A 204 -17.00 -14.04 -3.95
C ARG A 204 -18.40 -14.31 -3.41
N LYS A 205 -18.88 -13.51 -2.46
CA LYS A 205 -20.20 -13.65 -1.83
C LYS A 205 -21.34 -13.02 -2.62
N THR A 206 -21.06 -12.25 -3.68
CA THR A 206 -22.11 -11.68 -4.52
C THR A 206 -22.67 -12.72 -5.48
N LYS A 207 -23.85 -12.41 -6.02
CA LYS A 207 -24.47 -13.23 -7.07
C LYS A 207 -23.53 -13.23 -8.28
N TYR A 208 -23.27 -14.41 -8.84
CA TYR A 208 -22.36 -14.62 -9.97
C TYR A 208 -20.89 -14.22 -9.73
N ARG A 209 -20.49 -13.95 -8.47
CA ARG A 209 -19.14 -13.48 -8.13
C ARG A 209 -18.75 -12.18 -8.84
N GLU A 210 -19.75 -11.35 -9.12
CA GLU A 210 -19.61 -10.09 -9.81
C GLU A 210 -20.04 -8.92 -8.93
N LEU A 211 -19.31 -7.81 -9.00
CA LEU A 211 -19.63 -6.61 -8.21
C LEU A 211 -19.15 -5.36 -8.95
N LEU A 212 -20.02 -4.33 -9.03
CA LEU A 212 -19.62 -3.04 -9.59
C LEU A 212 -18.54 -2.40 -8.72
N LEU A 213 -17.51 -1.85 -9.36
CA LEU A 213 -16.39 -1.17 -8.70
C LEU A 213 -16.87 -0.04 -7.77
N SER A 214 -17.80 0.79 -8.26
CA SER A 214 -18.40 1.88 -7.48
C SER A 214 -19.19 1.37 -6.27
N GLU A 215 -19.90 0.26 -6.42
CA GLU A 215 -20.62 -0.37 -5.31
C GLU A 215 -19.65 -0.93 -4.26
N LEU A 216 -18.59 -1.63 -4.68
CA LEU A 216 -17.57 -2.14 -3.77
C LEU A 216 -16.95 -1.01 -2.95
N LEU A 217 -16.60 0.10 -3.60
CA LEU A 217 -15.96 1.25 -2.97
C LEU A 217 -16.92 2.05 -2.07
N GLY A 218 -18.23 2.01 -2.35
CA GLY A 218 -19.28 2.58 -1.50
C GLY A 218 -19.67 1.71 -0.29
N ARG A 219 -19.25 0.44 -0.24
CA ARG A 219 -19.55 -0.45 0.91
C ARG A 219 -18.71 -0.06 2.12
N ARG A 220 -19.25 -0.36 3.32
CA ARG A 220 -18.49 -0.25 4.56
C ARG A 220 -17.34 -1.25 4.57
N ALA A 221 -16.11 -0.76 4.70
CA ALA A 221 -14.91 -1.60 4.78
C ALA A 221 -14.97 -2.55 6.00
N PRO A 222 -14.73 -3.86 5.81
CA PRO A 222 -14.56 -4.79 6.93
C PRO A 222 -13.40 -4.39 7.84
N ALA A 223 -13.44 -4.75 9.13
CA ALA A 223 -12.36 -4.44 10.08
C ALA A 223 -10.99 -5.00 9.67
N ALA A 224 -10.96 -6.06 8.86
CA ALA A 224 -9.73 -6.63 8.30
C ALA A 224 -9.10 -5.76 7.19
N VAL A 225 -9.89 -4.90 6.53
CA VAL A 225 -9.48 -4.04 5.42
C VAL A 225 -8.93 -2.72 5.97
N ARG A 226 -7.81 -2.81 6.69
CA ARG A 226 -7.21 -1.65 7.38
C ARG A 226 -6.50 -0.70 6.43
N LEU A 227 -6.11 -1.18 5.24
CA LEU A 227 -5.42 -0.37 4.23
C LEU A 227 -6.38 0.43 3.33
N GLY A 228 -7.70 0.26 3.51
CA GLY A 228 -8.72 0.91 2.69
C GLY A 228 -9.10 0.09 1.45
N LEU A 229 -10.37 0.22 1.03
CA LEU A 229 -10.90 -0.56 -0.10
C LEU A 229 -10.19 -0.21 -1.41
N ALA A 230 -10.03 1.09 -1.70
CA ALA A 230 -9.35 1.55 -2.93
C ALA A 230 -7.93 0.97 -3.06
N TYR A 231 -7.16 0.98 -1.96
CA TYR A 231 -5.81 0.42 -1.94
C TYR A 231 -5.80 -1.06 -2.38
N HIS A 232 -6.70 -1.89 -1.82
CA HIS A 232 -6.77 -3.29 -2.21
C HIS A 232 -7.32 -3.49 -3.62
N VAL A 233 -8.26 -2.66 -4.07
CA VAL A 233 -8.86 -2.79 -5.39
C VAL A 233 -7.83 -2.60 -6.50
N HIS A 234 -6.95 -1.59 -6.41
CA HIS A 234 -5.85 -1.43 -7.36
C HIS A 234 -4.95 -2.68 -7.42
N ASP A 235 -4.70 -3.30 -6.27
CA ASP A 235 -3.91 -4.52 -6.20
C ASP A 235 -4.64 -5.70 -6.86
N LEU A 236 -5.93 -5.91 -6.57
CA LEU A 236 -6.70 -7.01 -7.15
C LEU A 236 -6.75 -6.92 -8.68
N ILE A 237 -6.97 -5.71 -9.21
CA ILE A 237 -7.05 -5.46 -10.65
C ILE A 237 -5.70 -5.72 -11.30
N GLY A 238 -4.63 -5.08 -10.83
CA GLY A 238 -3.34 -5.18 -11.52
C GLY A 238 -2.59 -6.49 -11.26
N ALA A 239 -2.89 -7.19 -10.16
CA ALA A 239 -2.49 -8.59 -9.95
C ALA A 239 -3.33 -9.60 -10.76
N GLN A 240 -4.34 -9.15 -11.52
CA GLN A 240 -5.25 -10.02 -12.29
C GLN A 240 -5.95 -11.07 -11.42
N LEU A 241 -6.27 -10.71 -10.18
CA LEU A 241 -7.08 -11.55 -9.28
C LEU A 241 -8.58 -11.41 -9.55
N VAL A 242 -8.95 -10.38 -10.32
CA VAL A 242 -10.31 -10.11 -10.79
C VAL A 242 -10.25 -9.65 -12.25
N ASP A 243 -11.24 -10.05 -13.02
CA ASP A 243 -11.46 -9.55 -14.37
C ASP A 243 -12.26 -8.26 -14.33
N CYS A 244 -11.90 -7.30 -15.19
CA CYS A 244 -12.58 -6.02 -15.30
C CYS A 244 -13.37 -5.97 -16.61
N VAL A 245 -14.71 -5.93 -16.50
CA VAL A 245 -15.61 -5.81 -17.65
C VAL A 245 -16.23 -4.43 -17.67
N ALA A 246 -16.05 -3.70 -18.77
CA ALA A 246 -16.71 -2.40 -18.95
C ALA A 246 -18.19 -2.61 -19.27
N THR A 247 -19.07 -2.00 -18.48
CA THR A 247 -20.52 -2.04 -18.69
C THR A 247 -21.07 -0.61 -18.82
N THR A 248 -22.31 -0.48 -19.26
CA THR A 248 -23.02 0.81 -19.34
C THR A 248 -23.17 1.49 -17.97
N SER A 249 -23.11 0.72 -16.87
CA SER A 249 -23.22 1.22 -15.49
C SER A 249 -21.86 1.42 -14.80
N GLY A 250 -20.75 1.21 -15.52
CA GLY A 250 -19.39 1.30 -15.00
C GLY A 250 -18.61 -0.02 -15.08
N THR A 251 -17.47 -0.07 -14.40
CA THR A 251 -16.61 -1.27 -14.39
C THR A 251 -17.16 -2.33 -13.44
N LEU A 252 -17.40 -3.52 -13.97
CA LEU A 252 -17.77 -4.71 -13.22
C LEU A 252 -16.51 -5.52 -12.90
N LEU A 253 -16.35 -5.90 -11.64
CA LEU A 253 -15.31 -6.82 -11.19
C LEU A 253 -15.89 -8.22 -11.15
N HIS A 254 -15.31 -9.15 -11.89
CA HIS A 254 -15.66 -10.56 -11.89
C HIS A 254 -14.53 -11.38 -11.25
N LEU A 255 -14.86 -12.31 -10.37
CA LEU A 255 -13.88 -13.24 -9.81
C LEU A 255 -13.85 -14.51 -10.68
N PRO A 256 -12.74 -14.83 -11.37
CA PRO A 256 -12.66 -16.02 -12.21
C PRO A 256 -12.85 -17.30 -11.40
N ASP A 257 -13.46 -18.31 -12.02
CA ASP A 257 -13.60 -19.63 -11.41
C ASP A 257 -12.23 -20.28 -11.27
N THR A 258 -11.85 -20.55 -10.00
CA THR A 258 -10.63 -21.22 -9.58
C THR A 258 -10.92 -22.66 -9.21
#